data_AF-A0A6V8LCS4-F1
#
_entry.id   AF-A0A6V8LCS4-F1
#
_cell.length_a   1.000
_cell.length_b   1.000
_cell.length_c   1.000
_cell.angle_alpha   90.00
_cell.angle_beta   90.00
_cell.angle_gamma   90.00
#
_symmetry.space_group_name_H-M   'P 1'
#
loop_
_entity.id
_entity.type
_entity.pdbx_description
1 polymer ?
#
loop_
_entity_poly.entity_id
_entity_poly.type
_entity_poly.pdbx_seq_one_letter_code
_entity_poly.pdbx_strand_id
1 'polypeptide(L)'
;MATTRDSHNLRAVLAVRGFRRLLGVRLSSQLADGLFQAALAGSVLFNPDKQTSAMAIAAGSALLVTPYSLIGPFVGVFLDRWSRRQLVVITNLIRALLVLPAAALIHAGDNGVAFVVVAFAIIGLNRFLLSGLSAGVPHVVEDRRLVTANSLASTLGTICFSAGLGIAVLLVNSTVSAGNSGYAVMALLAPLGWVFSSLLARRSFEVDDLGPDHTLKTPASMSSALAATVRGMADGLSHLAARRGAAYAMAAKAGFRVLFGVMTLALLLLYRNYFVTDDNVHDSITGLVFVVGAGSAGVFVAALVTPPITRRIGGWAWIATLLVGVAIALPIFAVPFTQPLLVVAVFCINIAAQGTKIVVDTSIQHECDDDYRGRVFAVNDTTYNLSYVVGLFLAALTLPGDGHSPTAVFVVAAGYAVVAGWYALVGGRWARREGDDIAQPEPTPVPTPWADPAPARAPRPLPRRSRDSRGAAGQRERGTEVQHHRAAEAVHSGAQRRQRAGLEVGLRRRNGENVCTSCRYRSVDSDSWRRNTRASTPTKSPLPAMSSTNHPSVRSVVPGSAACSASAIAWACTGSA
;
A
#
# COMPACT_ATOMS: atom_id res chain seq x y z
N MET A 1 4.48 26.37 -25.97
CA MET A 1 3.34 25.63 -25.37
C MET A 1 3.30 24.22 -25.95
N ALA A 2 4.16 23.32 -25.46
CA ALA A 2 4.10 21.89 -25.76
C ALA A 2 3.50 21.19 -24.54
N THR A 3 2.20 20.94 -24.67
CA THR A 3 1.27 20.14 -23.86
C THR A 3 1.83 19.36 -22.67
N THR A 4 1.45 19.83 -21.48
CA THR A 4 1.37 19.15 -20.17
C THR A 4 0.49 17.88 -20.14
N ARG A 5 0.10 17.32 -21.29
CA ARG A 5 -0.73 16.10 -21.36
C ARG A 5 0.07 14.79 -21.32
N ASP A 6 1.38 14.80 -21.60
CA ASP A 6 2.19 13.59 -21.66
C ASP A 6 2.70 13.07 -20.30
N SER A 7 2.54 13.83 -19.22
CA SER A 7 3.00 13.46 -17.88
C SER A 7 2.19 12.30 -17.25
N HIS A 8 0.93 12.14 -17.64
CA HIS A 8 0.03 11.11 -17.09
C HIS A 8 -0.14 9.88 -18.00
N ASN A 9 0.58 9.81 -19.12
CA ASN A 9 0.40 8.74 -20.10
C ASN A 9 0.97 7.41 -19.58
N LEU A 10 0.09 6.42 -19.38
CA LEU A 10 0.45 5.05 -18.98
C LEU A 10 1.55 4.45 -19.89
N ARG A 11 1.46 4.76 -21.20
CA ARG A 11 2.44 4.38 -22.22
C ARG A 11 3.83 4.97 -21.94
N ALA A 12 3.89 6.21 -21.45
CA ALA A 12 5.15 6.89 -21.15
C ALA A 12 5.86 6.28 -19.93
N VAL A 13 5.11 5.79 -18.95
CA VAL A 13 5.65 5.04 -17.80
C VAL A 13 6.18 3.67 -18.25
N LEU A 14 5.40 2.93 -19.03
CA LEU A 14 5.79 1.62 -19.57
C LEU A 14 6.94 1.68 -20.59
N ALA A 15 7.22 2.84 -21.18
CA ALA A 15 8.38 3.04 -22.04
C ALA A 15 9.71 3.00 -21.26
N VAL A 16 9.69 3.29 -19.95
CA VAL A 16 10.90 3.34 -19.13
C VAL A 16 11.41 1.94 -18.82
N ARG A 17 12.63 1.61 -19.30
CA ARG A 17 13.21 0.27 -19.18
C ARG A 17 13.43 -0.14 -17.72
N GLY A 18 13.88 0.78 -16.86
CA GLY A 18 14.07 0.55 -15.43
C GLY A 18 12.76 0.18 -14.74
N PHE A 19 11.70 0.95 -15.01
CA PHE A 19 10.37 0.65 -14.48
C PHE A 19 9.83 -0.71 -14.93
N ARG A 20 9.95 -1.08 -16.22
CA ARG A 20 9.51 -2.41 -16.70
C ARG A 20 10.24 -3.56 -16.01
N ARG A 21 11.54 -3.40 -15.74
CA ARG A 21 12.33 -4.41 -15.01
C ARG A 21 11.85 -4.52 -13.56
N LEU A 22 11.68 -3.39 -12.88
CA LEU A 22 11.17 -3.36 -11.50
C LEU A 22 9.76 -3.95 -11.42
N LEU A 23 8.92 -3.64 -12.40
CA LEU A 23 7.59 -4.22 -12.55
C LEU A 23 7.68 -5.74 -12.74
N GLY A 24 8.54 -6.25 -13.63
CA GLY A 24 8.73 -7.69 -13.80
C GLY A 24 9.16 -8.41 -12.52
N VAL A 25 10.04 -7.79 -11.71
CA VAL A 25 10.44 -8.30 -10.38
C VAL A 25 9.23 -8.38 -9.45
N ARG A 26 8.42 -7.31 -9.39
CA ARG A 26 7.19 -7.26 -8.58
C ARG A 26 6.18 -8.32 -9.01
N LEU A 27 5.84 -8.37 -10.30
CA LEU A 27 4.78 -9.23 -10.83
C LEU A 27 5.10 -10.72 -10.66
N SER A 28 6.36 -11.11 -10.91
CA SER A 28 6.79 -12.50 -10.70
C SER A 28 6.73 -12.93 -9.23
N SER A 29 7.11 -12.03 -8.31
CA SER A 29 6.96 -12.28 -6.87
C SER A 29 5.49 -12.40 -6.48
N GLN A 30 4.65 -11.46 -6.91
CA GLN A 30 3.24 -11.43 -6.54
C GLN A 30 2.45 -12.61 -7.09
N LEU A 31 2.78 -13.10 -8.28
CA LEU A 31 2.22 -14.34 -8.82
C LEU A 31 2.50 -15.54 -7.90
N ALA A 32 3.75 -15.69 -7.45
CA ALA A 32 4.13 -16.73 -6.50
C ALA A 32 3.50 -16.54 -5.12
N ASP A 33 3.36 -15.29 -4.67
CA ASP A 33 2.67 -14.96 -3.42
C ASP A 33 1.22 -15.42 -3.45
N GLY A 34 0.53 -15.19 -4.57
CA GLY A 34 -0.82 -15.68 -4.79
C GLY A 34 -0.89 -17.20 -4.69
N LEU A 35 -0.03 -17.91 -5.42
CA LEU A 35 0.00 -19.37 -5.41
C LEU A 35 0.25 -19.95 -4.00
N PHE A 36 1.24 -19.41 -3.27
CA PHE A 36 1.51 -19.81 -1.89
C PHE A 36 0.34 -19.49 -0.95
N GLN A 37 -0.27 -18.33 -1.10
CA GLN A 37 -1.38 -17.91 -0.25
C GLN A 37 -2.61 -18.81 -0.42
N ALA A 38 -2.89 -19.27 -1.66
CA ALA A 38 -3.92 -20.29 -1.90
C ALA A 38 -3.55 -21.63 -1.27
N ALA A 39 -2.28 -22.05 -1.32
CA ALA A 39 -1.85 -23.30 -0.72
C ALA A 39 -2.01 -23.30 0.80
N LEU A 40 -1.57 -22.21 1.43
CA LEU A 40 -1.72 -22.00 2.85
C LEU A 40 -3.20 -21.97 3.27
N ALA A 41 -4.02 -21.16 2.61
CA ALA A 41 -5.44 -21.07 2.91
C ALA A 41 -6.17 -22.39 2.65
N GLY A 42 -5.91 -23.03 1.51
CA GLY A 42 -6.45 -24.34 1.15
C GLY A 42 -6.16 -25.40 2.21
N SER A 43 -4.90 -25.49 2.65
CA SER A 43 -4.46 -26.50 3.63
C SER A 43 -5.09 -26.38 5.02
N VAL A 44 -5.57 -25.19 5.40
CA VAL A 44 -6.14 -24.91 6.74
C VAL A 44 -7.66 -24.79 6.70
N LEU A 45 -8.18 -24.06 5.73
CA LEU A 45 -9.57 -23.65 5.68
C LEU A 45 -10.42 -24.59 4.84
N PHE A 46 -9.82 -25.29 3.87
CA PHE A 46 -10.57 -26.04 2.86
C PHE A 46 -10.07 -27.45 2.64
N ASN A 47 -9.15 -27.93 3.47
CA ASN A 47 -8.78 -29.33 3.46
C ASN A 47 -9.96 -30.17 4.00
N PRO A 48 -10.55 -31.10 3.22
CA PRO A 48 -11.61 -31.99 3.67
C PRO A 48 -11.22 -32.82 4.91
N ASP A 49 -9.93 -33.10 5.08
CA ASP A 49 -9.39 -33.85 6.21
C ASP A 49 -9.47 -33.05 7.54
N LYS A 50 -9.81 -31.76 7.48
CA LYS A 50 -9.81 -30.85 8.64
C LYS A 50 -11.20 -30.28 8.89
N GLN A 51 -11.77 -30.64 10.04
CA GLN A 51 -12.91 -29.91 10.61
C GLN A 51 -12.39 -28.63 11.30
N THR A 52 -12.35 -27.51 10.57
CA THR A 52 -11.92 -26.22 11.13
C THR A 52 -13.13 -25.47 11.70
N SER A 53 -13.13 -25.22 13.01
CA SER A 53 -14.15 -24.40 13.66
C SER A 53 -14.12 -22.94 13.18
N ALA A 54 -15.22 -22.20 13.32
CA ALA A 54 -15.28 -20.77 12.98
C ALA A 54 -14.17 -19.95 13.67
N MET A 55 -13.83 -20.31 14.92
CA MET A 55 -12.74 -19.69 15.69
C MET A 55 -11.36 -19.97 15.07
N ALA A 56 -11.11 -21.20 14.60
CA ALA A 56 -9.86 -21.54 13.93
C ALA A 56 -9.72 -20.81 12.58
N ILE A 57 -10.83 -20.62 11.86
CA ILE A 57 -10.87 -19.82 10.62
C ILE A 57 -10.55 -18.35 10.90
N ALA A 58 -11.17 -17.78 11.94
CA ALA A 58 -10.91 -16.41 12.37
C ALA A 58 -9.46 -16.22 12.82
N ALA A 59 -8.91 -17.14 13.62
CA ALA A 59 -7.53 -17.11 14.08
C ALA A 59 -6.53 -17.25 12.91
N GLY A 60 -6.78 -18.18 11.98
CA GLY A 60 -5.98 -18.32 10.78
C GLY A 60 -6.01 -17.07 9.90
N SER A 61 -7.20 -16.48 9.70
CA SER A 61 -7.35 -15.23 8.94
C SER A 61 -6.68 -14.04 9.63
N ALA A 62 -6.75 -13.97 10.95
CA ALA A 62 -6.04 -12.98 11.76
C ALA A 62 -4.54 -13.10 11.56
N LEU A 63 -4.00 -14.32 11.63
CA LEU A 63 -2.59 -14.58 11.38
C LEU A 63 -2.10 -14.08 10.01
N LEU A 64 -2.95 -14.18 8.98
CA LEU A 64 -2.62 -13.69 7.64
C LEU A 64 -2.54 -12.16 7.57
N VAL A 65 -3.35 -11.47 8.37
CA VAL A 65 -3.51 -10.01 8.30
C VAL A 65 -2.63 -9.27 9.33
N THR A 66 -2.36 -9.89 10.48
CA THR A 66 -1.55 -9.31 11.55
C THR A 66 -0.14 -8.85 11.12
N PRO A 67 0.62 -9.56 10.25
CA PRO A 67 1.93 -9.10 9.80
C PRO A 67 1.90 -7.70 9.19
N TYR A 68 0.83 -7.36 8.45
CA TYR A 68 0.68 -6.05 7.82
C TYR A 68 0.67 -4.91 8.85
N SER A 69 0.03 -5.15 9.99
CA SER A 69 -0.09 -4.18 11.09
C SER A 69 1.18 -4.07 11.92
N LEU A 70 1.81 -5.21 12.22
CA LEU A 70 2.97 -5.24 13.12
C LEU A 70 4.27 -4.86 12.43
N ILE A 71 4.44 -5.17 11.15
CA ILE A 71 5.73 -5.01 10.46
C ILE A 71 5.76 -3.70 9.67
N GLY A 72 4.63 -3.29 9.08
CA GLY A 72 4.50 -2.14 8.18
C GLY A 72 5.22 -0.86 8.66
N PRO A 73 4.99 -0.39 9.90
CA PRO A 73 5.59 0.85 10.38
C PRO A 73 7.12 0.81 10.50
N PHE A 74 7.68 -0.38 10.74
CA PHE A 74 9.11 -0.55 11.00
C PHE A 74 9.93 -0.75 9.73
N VAL A 75 9.27 -1.06 8.60
CA VAL A 75 9.98 -1.37 7.35
C VAL A 75 10.92 -0.24 6.92
N GLY A 76 10.49 1.02 7.06
CA GLY A 76 11.29 2.20 6.69
C GLY A 76 12.67 2.22 7.33
N VAL A 77 12.78 1.85 8.62
CA VAL A 77 14.04 1.84 9.38
C VAL A 77 15.09 0.95 8.72
N PHE A 78 14.66 -0.18 8.16
CA PHE A 78 15.56 -1.10 7.48
C PHE A 78 15.80 -0.69 6.02
N LEU A 79 14.79 -0.16 5.33
CA LEU A 79 14.94 0.37 3.97
C LEU A 79 15.98 1.48 3.89
N ASP A 80 16.07 2.33 4.90
CA ASP A 80 17.05 3.41 4.92
C ASP A 80 18.50 2.91 5.01
N ARG A 81 18.71 1.66 5.44
CA ARG A 81 20.05 1.10 5.70
C ARG A 81 20.46 0.05 4.69
N TRP A 82 19.52 -0.61 4.04
CA TRP A 82 19.79 -1.76 3.19
C TRP A 82 19.58 -1.42 1.72
N SER A 83 20.45 -1.97 0.86
CA SER A 83 20.23 -1.97 -0.58
C SER A 83 18.85 -2.55 -0.89
N ARG A 84 17.99 -1.78 -1.54
CA ARG A 84 16.63 -2.25 -1.86
C ARG A 84 16.68 -3.42 -2.84
N ARG A 85 17.69 -3.49 -3.72
CA ARG A 85 17.95 -4.68 -4.54
C ARG A 85 18.28 -5.90 -3.67
N GLN A 86 19.22 -5.77 -2.72
CA GLN A 86 19.60 -6.88 -1.85
C GLN A 86 18.43 -7.33 -0.99
N LEU A 87 17.62 -6.40 -0.49
CA LEU A 87 16.41 -6.68 0.24
C LEU A 87 15.47 -7.58 -0.55
N VAL A 88 15.15 -7.23 -1.80
CA VAL A 88 14.28 -8.05 -2.66
C VAL A 88 14.87 -9.46 -2.83
N VAL A 89 16.16 -9.55 -3.16
CA VAL A 89 16.84 -10.82 -3.43
C VAL A 89 16.86 -11.72 -2.20
N ILE A 90 17.34 -11.20 -1.07
CA ILE A 90 17.50 -11.95 0.18
C ILE A 90 16.13 -12.37 0.71
N THR A 91 15.16 -11.45 0.71
CA THR A 91 13.80 -11.72 1.21
C THR A 91 13.14 -12.86 0.44
N ASN A 92 13.19 -12.83 -0.90
CA ASN A 92 12.61 -13.89 -1.72
C ASN A 92 13.35 -15.23 -1.56
N LEU A 93 14.67 -15.23 -1.38
CA LEU A 93 15.42 -16.46 -1.12
C LEU A 93 15.11 -17.05 0.26
N ILE A 94 15.00 -16.22 1.29
CA ILE A 94 14.58 -16.66 2.62
C ILE A 94 13.16 -17.24 2.57
N ARG A 95 12.23 -16.58 1.87
CA ARG A 95 10.86 -17.09 1.69
C ARG A 95 10.84 -18.44 0.96
N ALA A 96 11.64 -18.58 -0.10
CA ALA A 96 11.80 -19.83 -0.83
C ALA A 96 12.31 -20.97 0.08
N LEU A 97 13.24 -20.66 0.98
CA LEU A 97 13.75 -21.62 1.97
C LEU A 97 12.69 -21.96 3.03
N LEU A 98 11.99 -20.96 3.57
CA LEU A 98 10.96 -21.14 4.59
C LEU A 98 9.74 -21.93 4.10
N VAL A 99 9.51 -22.00 2.79
CA VAL A 99 8.46 -22.85 2.23
C VAL A 99 8.75 -24.33 2.42
N LEU A 100 10.02 -24.76 2.51
CA LEU A 100 10.34 -26.17 2.71
C LEU A 100 9.75 -26.73 4.03
N PRO A 101 10.01 -26.13 5.21
CA PRO A 101 9.35 -26.56 6.44
C PRO A 101 7.84 -26.29 6.41
N ALA A 102 7.36 -25.22 5.76
CA ALA A 102 5.91 -24.98 5.63
C ALA A 102 5.21 -26.11 4.87
N ALA A 103 5.78 -26.55 3.74
CA ALA A 103 5.24 -27.64 2.93
C ALA A 103 5.32 -28.97 3.67
N ALA A 104 6.38 -29.23 4.43
CA ALA A 104 6.49 -30.42 5.28
C ALA A 104 5.39 -30.44 6.35
N LEU A 105 5.13 -29.32 7.02
CA LEU A 105 4.07 -29.19 8.02
C LEU A 105 2.68 -29.33 7.40
N ILE A 106 2.45 -28.70 6.23
CA ILE A 106 1.20 -28.87 5.46
C ILE A 106 0.99 -30.34 5.10
N HIS A 107 2.02 -31.01 4.59
CA HIS A 107 1.96 -32.42 4.22
C HIS A 107 1.65 -33.32 5.42
N ALA A 108 2.27 -33.03 6.58
CA ALA A 108 2.00 -33.72 7.84
C ALA A 108 0.62 -33.39 8.43
N GLY A 109 -0.08 -32.38 7.90
CA GLY A 109 -1.34 -31.90 8.45
C GLY A 109 -1.21 -31.09 9.75
N ASP A 110 0.02 -30.74 10.15
CA ASP A 110 0.31 -30.01 11.39
C ASP A 110 0.06 -28.51 11.23
N ASN A 111 -0.96 -28.02 11.93
CA ASN A 111 -1.33 -26.60 12.01
C ASN A 111 -0.91 -25.95 13.34
N GLY A 112 0.01 -26.57 14.07
CA GLY A 112 0.49 -26.10 15.37
C GLY A 112 1.31 -24.81 15.29
N VAL A 113 1.95 -24.47 16.41
CA VAL A 113 2.70 -23.22 16.56
C VAL A 113 3.81 -23.08 15.51
N ALA A 114 4.49 -24.17 15.15
CA ALA A 114 5.55 -24.14 14.12
C ALA A 114 5.02 -23.69 12.76
N PHE A 115 3.86 -24.21 12.33
CA PHE A 115 3.21 -23.82 11.08
C PHE A 115 2.84 -22.34 11.10
N VAL A 116 2.26 -21.89 12.21
CA VAL A 116 1.88 -20.50 12.44
C VAL A 116 3.08 -19.56 12.32
N VAL A 117 4.19 -19.89 12.99
CA VAL A 117 5.42 -19.09 12.98
C VAL A 117 6.03 -19.00 11.58
N VAL A 118 6.11 -20.13 10.87
CA VAL A 118 6.69 -20.17 9.51
C VAL A 118 5.80 -19.39 8.52
N ALA A 119 4.49 -19.59 8.55
CA ALA A 119 3.54 -18.87 7.70
C ALA A 119 3.60 -17.36 7.96
N PHE A 120 3.60 -16.96 9.25
CA PHE A 120 3.72 -15.56 9.65
C PHE A 120 5.02 -14.94 9.16
N ALA A 121 6.15 -15.65 9.27
CA ALA A 121 7.43 -15.18 8.76
C ALA A 121 7.41 -14.97 7.24
N ILE A 122 6.86 -15.92 6.46
CA ILE A 122 6.78 -15.81 5.00
C ILE A 122 5.92 -14.62 4.57
N ILE A 123 4.77 -14.40 5.23
CA ILE A 123 3.83 -13.31 4.93
C ILE A 123 4.42 -11.96 5.37
N GLY A 124 5.07 -11.92 6.54
CA GLY A 124 5.73 -10.72 7.04
C GLY A 124 6.89 -10.27 6.14
N LEU A 125 7.70 -11.22 5.67
CA LEU A 125 8.75 -10.96 4.68
C LEU A 125 8.19 -10.42 3.36
N ASN A 126 7.00 -10.88 2.93
CA ASN A 126 6.36 -10.31 1.75
C ASN A 126 6.06 -8.81 1.91
N ARG A 127 5.59 -8.39 3.10
CA ARG A 127 5.33 -6.96 3.37
C ARG A 127 6.59 -6.12 3.26
N PHE A 128 7.70 -6.65 3.76
CA PHE A 128 9.02 -6.02 3.67
C PHE A 128 9.44 -5.80 2.21
N LEU A 129 9.27 -6.84 1.38
CA LEU A 129 9.57 -6.81 -0.05
C LEU A 129 8.72 -5.80 -0.82
N LEU A 130 7.41 -5.78 -0.61
CA LEU A 130 6.51 -4.85 -1.32
C LEU A 130 6.79 -3.38 -0.98
N SER A 131 7.13 -3.11 0.28
CA SER A 131 7.54 -1.77 0.71
C SER A 131 8.88 -1.38 0.07
N GLY A 132 9.87 -2.29 0.06
CA GLY A 132 11.15 -2.03 -0.59
C GLY A 132 11.05 -1.80 -2.10
N LEU A 133 10.19 -2.55 -2.80
CA LEU A 133 9.91 -2.33 -4.21
C LEU A 133 9.26 -0.98 -4.48
N SER A 134 8.31 -0.56 -3.63
CA SER A 134 7.63 0.73 -3.76
C SER A 134 8.61 1.89 -3.50
N ALA A 135 9.51 1.73 -2.51
CA ALA A 135 10.56 2.69 -2.21
C ALA A 135 11.67 2.77 -3.28
N GLY A 136 11.79 1.76 -4.14
CA GLY A 136 12.72 1.78 -5.29
C GLY A 136 12.11 2.37 -6.57
N VAL A 137 10.81 2.66 -6.61
CA VAL A 137 10.16 3.29 -7.77
C VAL A 137 10.75 4.68 -8.10
N PRO A 138 11.04 5.56 -7.12
CA PRO A 138 11.69 6.85 -7.37
C PRO A 138 13.01 6.79 -8.13
N HIS A 139 13.78 5.70 -7.97
CA HIS A 139 15.06 5.53 -8.65
C HIS A 139 14.92 5.12 -10.12
N VAL A 140 13.73 4.71 -10.56
CA VAL A 140 13.49 4.22 -11.93
C VAL A 140 12.55 5.09 -12.77
N VAL A 141 11.82 6.03 -12.17
CA VAL A 141 10.95 6.97 -12.88
C VAL A 141 11.07 8.38 -12.29
N GLU A 142 10.90 9.38 -13.13
CA GLU A 142 10.90 10.79 -12.72
C GLU A 142 9.71 11.14 -11.81
N ASP A 143 9.88 12.14 -10.93
CA ASP A 143 8.89 12.59 -9.94
C ASP A 143 7.48 12.80 -10.51
N ARG A 144 7.39 13.45 -11.67
CA ARG A 144 6.12 13.72 -12.37
C ARG A 144 5.33 12.46 -12.75
N ARG A 145 5.97 11.29 -12.79
CA ARG A 145 5.40 9.99 -13.17
C ARG A 145 5.26 9.03 -11.99
N LEU A 146 5.72 9.38 -10.79
CA LEU A 146 5.75 8.48 -9.64
C LEU A 146 4.38 7.96 -9.25
N VAL A 147 3.39 8.85 -9.16
CA VAL A 147 2.03 8.48 -8.75
C VAL A 147 1.43 7.48 -9.75
N THR A 148 1.56 7.74 -11.05
CA THR A 148 1.09 6.85 -12.12
C THR A 148 1.83 5.51 -12.09
N ALA A 149 3.14 5.53 -11.92
CA ALA A 149 3.98 4.33 -11.85
C ALA A 149 3.63 3.45 -10.63
N ASN A 150 3.47 4.06 -9.46
CA ASN A 150 3.13 3.34 -8.24
C ASN A 150 1.70 2.76 -8.31
N SER A 151 0.74 3.54 -8.83
CA SER A 151 -0.65 3.09 -9.03
C SER A 151 -0.71 1.91 -10.00
N LEU A 152 0.02 1.98 -11.12
CA LEU A 152 0.09 0.90 -12.10
C LEU A 152 0.77 -0.34 -11.53
N ALA A 153 1.92 -0.18 -10.85
CA ALA A 153 2.64 -1.28 -10.23
C ALA A 153 1.81 -1.98 -9.15
N SER A 154 1.06 -1.21 -8.35
CA SER A 154 0.14 -1.75 -7.34
C SER A 154 -1.00 -2.52 -7.98
N THR A 155 -1.70 -1.91 -8.93
CA THR A 155 -2.84 -2.52 -9.65
C THR A 155 -2.44 -3.81 -10.35
N LEU A 156 -1.36 -3.79 -11.15
CA LEU A 156 -0.88 -4.98 -11.84
C LEU A 156 -0.36 -6.05 -10.88
N GLY A 157 0.25 -5.62 -9.77
CA GLY A 157 0.61 -6.51 -8.67
C GLY A 157 -0.60 -7.31 -8.21
N THR A 158 -1.67 -6.62 -7.78
CA THR A 158 -2.90 -7.26 -7.31
C THR A 158 -3.46 -8.23 -8.36
N ILE A 159 -3.46 -7.85 -9.64
CA ILE A 159 -3.90 -8.72 -10.74
C ILE A 159 -3.03 -9.99 -10.82
N CYS A 160 -1.70 -9.86 -10.77
CA CYS A 160 -0.80 -11.02 -10.79
C CYS A 160 -0.96 -11.90 -9.55
N PHE A 161 -1.15 -11.32 -8.37
CA PHE A 161 -1.45 -12.05 -7.16
C PHE A 161 -2.76 -12.85 -7.28
N SER A 162 -3.83 -12.22 -7.77
CA SER A 162 -5.10 -12.90 -8.08
C SER A 162 -4.94 -14.00 -9.13
N ALA A 163 -4.12 -13.78 -10.16
CA ALA A 163 -3.81 -14.79 -11.16
C ALA A 163 -3.09 -16.00 -10.54
N GLY A 164 -2.15 -15.78 -9.61
CA GLY A 164 -1.48 -16.85 -8.88
C GLY A 164 -2.45 -17.71 -8.07
N LEU A 165 -3.43 -17.06 -7.44
CA LEU A 165 -4.52 -17.75 -6.74
C LEU A 165 -5.45 -18.51 -7.71
N GLY A 166 -5.77 -17.93 -8.86
CA GLY A 166 -6.54 -18.60 -9.92
C GLY A 166 -5.82 -19.82 -10.49
N ILE A 167 -4.50 -19.74 -10.69
CA ILE A 167 -3.66 -20.89 -11.07
C ILE A 167 -3.72 -21.98 -10.00
N ALA A 168 -3.66 -21.60 -8.73
CA ALA A 168 -3.79 -22.54 -7.62
C ALA A 168 -5.12 -23.31 -7.67
N VAL A 169 -6.22 -22.60 -7.93
CA VAL A 169 -7.54 -23.22 -8.16
C VAL A 169 -7.47 -24.20 -9.33
N LEU A 170 -6.98 -23.77 -10.50
CA LEU A 170 -6.88 -24.65 -11.67
C LEU A 170 -6.02 -25.90 -11.41
N LEU A 171 -4.93 -25.78 -10.65
CA LEU A 171 -4.06 -26.90 -10.31
C LEU A 171 -4.76 -27.93 -9.42
N VAL A 172 -5.45 -27.47 -8.37
CA VAL A 172 -6.26 -28.35 -7.51
C VAL A 172 -7.36 -29.05 -8.31
N ASN A 173 -7.93 -28.36 -9.31
CA ASN A 173 -9.01 -28.89 -10.13
C ASN A 173 -8.59 -29.94 -11.16
N SER A 174 -7.32 -29.97 -11.53
CA SER A 174 -6.85 -30.72 -12.70
C SER A 174 -5.79 -31.76 -12.38
N THR A 175 -4.86 -31.45 -11.48
CA THR A 175 -3.58 -32.16 -11.35
C THR A 175 -3.17 -32.47 -9.92
N VAL A 176 -3.61 -31.66 -8.95
CA VAL A 176 -3.18 -31.72 -7.55
C VAL A 176 -4.37 -32.13 -6.68
N SER A 177 -4.23 -33.14 -5.82
CA SER A 177 -5.33 -33.54 -4.93
C SER A 177 -5.63 -32.46 -3.88
N ALA A 178 -6.90 -32.29 -3.49
CA ALA A 178 -7.25 -31.31 -2.43
C ALA A 178 -6.95 -31.80 -0.99
N GLY A 179 -5.96 -32.67 -0.82
CA GLY A 179 -5.47 -33.12 0.49
C GLY A 179 -4.19 -32.41 0.91
N ASN A 180 -3.70 -32.72 2.10
CA ASN A 180 -2.44 -32.18 2.64
C ASN A 180 -1.27 -32.27 1.65
N SER A 181 -1.09 -33.42 0.98
CA SER A 181 -0.04 -33.64 0.00
C SER A 181 -0.13 -32.71 -1.20
N GLY A 182 -1.33 -32.46 -1.72
CA GLY A 182 -1.48 -31.60 -2.88
C GLY A 182 -1.26 -30.12 -2.54
N TYR A 183 -1.79 -29.66 -1.40
CA TYR A 183 -1.49 -28.30 -0.92
C TYR A 183 0.01 -28.10 -0.61
N ALA A 184 0.71 -29.13 -0.12
CA ALA A 184 2.15 -29.08 0.06
C ALA A 184 2.91 -28.95 -1.27
N VAL A 185 2.55 -29.75 -2.28
CA VAL A 185 3.13 -29.65 -3.64
C VAL A 185 2.86 -28.27 -4.23
N MET A 186 1.65 -27.74 -4.07
CA MET A 186 1.29 -26.42 -4.55
C MET A 186 2.10 -25.31 -3.87
N ALA A 187 2.31 -25.41 -2.55
CA ALA A 187 3.19 -24.50 -1.82
C ALA A 187 4.63 -24.54 -2.37
N LEU A 188 5.15 -25.73 -2.70
CA LEU A 188 6.49 -25.92 -3.26
C LEU A 188 6.70 -25.34 -4.67
N LEU A 189 5.64 -24.94 -5.37
CA LEU A 189 5.75 -24.23 -6.65
C LEU A 189 6.09 -22.74 -6.48
N ALA A 190 5.69 -22.12 -5.37
CA ALA A 190 5.93 -20.68 -5.14
C ALA A 190 7.42 -20.28 -5.10
N PRO A 191 8.35 -21.07 -4.51
CA PRO A 191 9.78 -20.83 -4.58
C PRO A 191 10.31 -20.57 -5.99
N LEU A 192 9.76 -21.20 -7.03
CA LEU A 192 10.18 -20.99 -8.42
C LEU A 192 10.01 -19.53 -8.85
N GLY A 193 8.87 -18.92 -8.52
CA GLY A 193 8.60 -17.52 -8.87
C GLY A 193 9.40 -16.53 -8.02
N TRP A 194 9.62 -16.81 -6.73
CA TRP A 194 10.47 -15.96 -5.88
C TRP A 194 11.94 -16.01 -6.27
N VAL A 195 12.47 -17.20 -6.57
CA VAL A 195 13.84 -17.37 -7.07
C VAL A 195 13.99 -16.67 -8.42
N PHE A 196 13.01 -16.82 -9.33
CA PHE A 196 12.99 -16.10 -10.60
C PHE A 196 12.97 -14.58 -10.40
N SER A 197 12.14 -14.06 -9.49
CA SER A 197 12.10 -12.64 -9.13
C SER A 197 13.45 -12.15 -8.60
N SER A 198 14.12 -12.93 -7.74
CA SER A 198 15.47 -12.64 -7.24
C SER A 198 16.52 -12.61 -8.35
N LEU A 199 16.49 -13.57 -9.27
CA LEU A 199 17.38 -13.62 -10.45
C LEU A 199 17.16 -12.40 -11.35
N LEU A 200 15.89 -12.04 -11.60
CA LEU A 200 15.53 -10.89 -12.40
C LEU A 200 16.00 -9.59 -11.75
N ALA A 201 15.86 -9.44 -10.44
CA ALA A 201 16.36 -8.30 -9.69
C ALA A 201 17.90 -8.19 -9.79
N ARG A 202 18.62 -9.30 -9.60
CA ARG A 202 20.09 -9.33 -9.71
C ARG A 202 20.60 -9.00 -11.12
N ARG A 203 19.89 -9.41 -12.16
CA ARG A 203 20.27 -9.12 -13.55
C ARG A 203 19.86 -7.72 -14.03
N SER A 204 18.84 -7.15 -13.40
CA SER A 204 18.25 -5.90 -13.86
C SER A 204 18.88 -4.66 -13.24
N PHE A 205 19.44 -4.79 -12.03
CA PHE A 205 19.90 -3.69 -11.20
C PHE A 205 21.22 -4.01 -10.48
N GLU A 206 22.10 -3.03 -10.39
CA GLU A 206 23.25 -3.03 -9.50
C GLU A 206 22.83 -2.85 -8.03
N VAL A 207 23.76 -3.02 -7.09
CA VAL A 207 23.44 -3.01 -5.66
C VAL A 207 22.81 -1.68 -5.24
N ASP A 208 23.31 -0.56 -5.78
CA ASP A 208 22.93 0.78 -5.35
C ASP A 208 21.94 1.48 -6.29
N ASP A 209 21.57 0.83 -7.40
CA ASP A 209 20.63 1.38 -8.41
C ASP A 209 19.25 1.74 -7.85
N LEU A 210 18.85 1.10 -6.75
CA LEU A 210 17.57 1.31 -6.12
C LEU A 210 17.71 2.05 -4.78
N GLY A 211 18.89 2.54 -4.40
CA GLY A 211 19.18 3.07 -3.06
C GLY A 211 19.73 2.01 -2.10
N PRO A 212 20.18 2.39 -0.89
CA PRO A 212 19.81 3.60 -0.14
C PRO A 212 20.56 4.86 -0.55
N ASP A 213 19.85 5.99 -0.50
CA ASP A 213 20.48 7.29 -0.64
C ASP A 213 21.36 7.53 0.60
N HIS A 214 22.68 7.61 0.41
CA HIS A 214 23.68 7.72 1.48
C HIS A 214 23.63 9.06 2.28
N THR A 215 22.52 9.78 2.25
CA THR A 215 22.36 11.13 2.82
C THR A 215 22.12 11.14 4.33
N LEU A 216 21.77 10.01 4.96
CA LEU A 216 21.56 9.91 6.41
C LEU A 216 22.90 9.69 7.16
N LYS A 217 23.59 10.80 7.42
CA LYS A 217 24.82 10.86 8.25
C LYS A 217 24.51 10.77 9.75
N THR A 218 24.02 9.63 10.25
CA THR A 218 24.34 9.10 11.61
C THR A 218 23.71 7.72 11.80
N PRO A 219 24.47 6.65 12.10
CA PRO A 219 23.88 5.37 12.46
C PRO A 219 23.35 5.45 13.90
N ALA A 220 22.12 5.93 14.05
CA ALA A 220 21.37 5.70 15.28
C ALA A 220 21.29 4.17 15.51
N SER A 221 21.58 3.70 16.73
CA SER A 221 21.45 2.27 17.07
C SER A 221 20.08 1.73 16.62
N MET A 222 20.01 0.48 16.15
CA MET A 222 18.77 -0.12 15.64
C MET A 222 17.64 -0.02 16.66
N SER A 223 17.94 -0.17 17.95
CA SER A 223 16.97 0.02 19.03
C SER A 223 16.45 1.44 19.12
N SER A 224 17.31 2.45 18.96
CA SER A 224 16.91 3.86 18.99
C SER A 224 16.04 4.25 17.79
N ALA A 225 16.28 3.65 16.62
CA ALA A 225 15.46 3.86 15.42
C ALA A 225 14.08 3.19 15.56
N LEU A 226 14.01 1.96 16.05
CA LEU A 226 12.74 1.29 16.35
C LEU A 226 11.92 2.07 17.40
N ALA A 227 12.57 2.54 18.46
CA ALA A 227 11.93 3.37 19.48
C ALA A 227 11.45 4.71 18.91
N ALA A 228 12.18 5.30 17.97
CA ALA A 228 11.76 6.50 17.26
C ALA A 228 10.54 6.25 16.36
N THR A 229 10.45 5.08 15.70
CA THR A 229 9.24 4.69 14.94
C THR A 229 8.02 4.61 15.85
N VAL A 230 8.12 3.93 17.00
CA VAL A 230 6.99 3.80 17.94
C VAL A 230 6.54 5.16 18.46
N ARG A 231 7.49 6.00 18.92
CA ARG A 231 7.18 7.39 19.31
C ARG A 231 6.54 8.16 18.16
N GLY A 232 7.06 8.00 16.95
CA GLY A 232 6.52 8.65 15.77
C GLY A 232 5.10 8.20 15.40
N MET A 233 4.72 6.95 15.66
CA MET A 233 3.34 6.51 15.49
C MET A 233 2.41 7.16 16.53
N ALA A 234 2.88 7.32 17.77
CA ALA A 234 2.13 8.05 18.80
C ALA A 234 1.96 9.53 18.42
N ASP A 235 3.02 10.17 17.92
CA ASP A 235 2.96 11.54 17.40
C ASP A 235 1.98 11.63 16.23
N GLY A 236 2.04 10.69 15.28
CA GLY A 236 1.11 10.61 14.14
C GLY A 236 -0.35 10.44 14.56
N LEU A 237 -0.62 9.65 15.60
CA LEU A 237 -1.95 9.51 16.16
C LEU A 237 -2.44 10.81 16.83
N SER A 238 -1.57 11.49 17.57
CA SER A 238 -1.89 12.79 18.17
C SER A 238 -2.16 13.87 17.12
N HIS A 239 -1.38 13.87 16.04
CA HIS A 239 -1.55 14.77 14.89
C HIS A 239 -2.87 14.49 14.18
N LEU A 240 -3.18 13.22 13.90
CA LEU A 240 -4.45 12.80 13.33
C LEU A 240 -5.63 13.24 14.22
N ALA A 241 -5.53 13.08 15.53
CA ALA A 241 -6.60 13.50 16.45
C ALA A 241 -6.86 15.02 16.41
N ALA A 242 -5.86 15.84 16.05
CA ALA A 242 -6.04 17.27 15.82
C ALA A 242 -6.71 17.57 14.47
N ARG A 243 -6.58 16.69 13.47
CA ARG A 243 -7.16 16.79 12.13
C ARG A 243 -8.50 16.03 12.06
N ARG A 244 -9.56 16.72 12.50
CA ARG A 244 -10.86 16.10 12.78
C ARG A 244 -11.52 15.45 11.56
N GLY A 245 -11.37 16.01 10.36
CA GLY A 245 -11.95 15.44 9.14
C GLY A 245 -11.38 14.07 8.82
N ALA A 246 -10.05 13.98 8.72
CA ALA A 246 -9.32 12.75 8.50
C ALA A 246 -9.57 11.74 9.62
N ALA A 247 -9.59 12.18 10.89
CA ALA A 247 -9.87 11.30 12.03
C ALA A 247 -11.28 10.68 11.97
N TYR A 248 -12.31 11.47 11.66
CA TYR A 248 -13.68 10.96 11.53
C TYR A 248 -13.81 10.00 10.35
N ALA A 249 -13.19 10.31 9.21
CA ALA A 249 -13.22 9.46 8.03
C ALA A 249 -12.50 8.11 8.30
N MET A 250 -11.36 8.14 8.99
CA MET A 250 -10.65 6.94 9.44
C MET A 250 -11.48 6.11 10.43
N ALA A 251 -12.18 6.74 11.37
CA ALA A 251 -13.05 6.04 12.31
C ALA A 251 -14.27 5.40 11.61
N ALA A 252 -14.87 6.08 10.63
CA ALA A 252 -15.94 5.51 9.81
C ALA A 252 -15.45 4.31 9.00
N LYS A 253 -14.25 4.39 8.40
CA LYS A 253 -13.58 3.28 7.71
C LYS A 253 -13.29 2.10 8.64
N ALA A 254 -12.86 2.36 9.87
CA ALA A 254 -12.63 1.33 10.89
C ALA A 254 -13.94 0.61 11.24
N GLY A 255 -15.03 1.36 11.52
CA GLY A 255 -16.35 0.79 11.78
C GLY A 255 -16.89 -0.03 10.62
N PHE A 256 -16.78 0.48 9.39
CA PHE A 256 -17.08 -0.27 8.17
C PHE A 256 -16.31 -1.60 8.14
N ARG A 257 -15.02 -1.56 8.48
CA ARG A 257 -14.12 -2.71 8.36
C ARG A 257 -14.38 -3.80 9.39
N VAL A 258 -14.84 -3.46 10.60
CA VAL A 258 -15.33 -4.43 11.59
C VAL A 258 -16.54 -5.18 11.03
N LEU A 259 -17.54 -4.45 10.54
CA LEU A 259 -18.77 -5.02 9.98
C LEU A 259 -18.49 -5.88 8.74
N PHE A 260 -17.57 -5.44 7.91
CA PHE A 260 -17.08 -6.21 6.77
C PHE A 260 -16.49 -7.54 7.23
N GLY A 261 -15.66 -7.53 8.28
CA GLY A 261 -15.08 -8.75 8.89
C GLY A 261 -16.12 -9.74 9.41
N VAL A 262 -17.25 -9.25 9.93
CA VAL A 262 -18.35 -10.13 10.34
C VAL A 262 -18.96 -10.83 9.12
N MET A 263 -19.28 -10.06 8.08
CA MET A 263 -19.87 -10.59 6.85
C MET A 263 -18.93 -11.53 6.10
N THR A 264 -17.62 -11.31 6.20
CA THR A 264 -16.60 -12.23 5.68
C THR A 264 -16.80 -13.64 6.17
N LEU A 265 -16.83 -13.78 7.50
CA LEU A 265 -16.81 -15.08 8.11
C LEU A 265 -18.17 -15.75 7.92
N ALA A 266 -19.25 -14.97 7.97
CA ALA A 266 -20.58 -15.44 7.57
C ALA A 266 -20.58 -16.01 6.15
N LEU A 267 -20.07 -15.26 5.17
CA LEU A 267 -20.00 -15.70 3.77
C LEU A 267 -19.14 -16.96 3.63
N LEU A 268 -17.99 -17.00 4.30
CA LEU A 268 -17.10 -18.16 4.27
C LEU A 268 -17.76 -19.41 4.86
N LEU A 269 -18.41 -19.29 6.02
CA LEU A 269 -19.14 -20.39 6.64
C LEU A 269 -20.31 -20.86 5.76
N LEU A 270 -21.03 -19.93 5.13
CA LEU A 270 -22.15 -20.27 4.27
C LEU A 270 -21.71 -21.07 3.04
N TYR A 271 -20.64 -20.63 2.37
CA TYR A 271 -20.06 -21.39 1.25
C TYR A 271 -19.45 -22.72 1.71
N ARG A 272 -18.87 -22.77 2.89
CA ARG A 272 -18.24 -24.01 3.39
C ARG A 272 -19.26 -25.05 3.87
N ASN A 273 -20.29 -24.62 4.59
CA ASN A 273 -21.12 -25.50 5.42
C ASN A 273 -22.60 -25.51 5.00
N TYR A 274 -23.11 -24.43 4.40
CA TYR A 274 -24.53 -24.32 4.05
C TYR A 274 -24.81 -24.70 2.59
N PHE A 275 -23.95 -24.26 1.65
CA PHE A 275 -24.10 -24.58 0.23
C PHE A 275 -23.48 -25.92 -0.19
N VAL A 276 -22.86 -26.65 0.74
CA VAL A 276 -22.30 -27.97 0.47
C VAL A 276 -23.35 -29.04 0.84
N THR A 277 -24.05 -29.56 -0.17
CA THR A 277 -24.86 -30.80 -0.08
C THR A 277 -24.11 -31.93 -0.79
N ASP A 278 -24.28 -33.17 -0.32
CA ASP A 278 -23.45 -34.35 -0.64
C ASP A 278 -23.18 -34.62 -2.14
N ASP A 279 -24.00 -34.10 -3.07
CA ASP A 279 -23.82 -34.25 -4.52
C ASP A 279 -23.24 -33.02 -5.26
N ASN A 280 -23.11 -31.84 -4.63
CA ASN A 280 -22.87 -30.55 -5.32
C ASN A 280 -21.68 -29.73 -4.77
N VAL A 281 -20.59 -30.40 -4.36
CA VAL A 281 -19.35 -29.73 -3.95
C VAL A 281 -18.84 -28.76 -5.03
N HIS A 282 -19.07 -29.03 -6.32
CA HIS A 282 -18.63 -28.16 -7.42
C HIS A 282 -19.35 -26.77 -7.46
N ASP A 283 -20.61 -26.69 -7.04
CA ASP A 283 -21.43 -25.47 -7.15
C ASP A 283 -21.08 -24.44 -6.08
N SER A 284 -20.90 -24.88 -4.83
CA SER A 284 -20.43 -24.00 -3.75
C SER A 284 -19.10 -23.32 -4.16
N ILE A 285 -18.22 -24.10 -4.74
CA ILE A 285 -16.88 -23.62 -4.96
C ILE A 285 -16.76 -22.73 -6.22
N THR A 286 -17.54 -23.03 -7.25
CA THR A 286 -17.75 -22.11 -8.38
C THR A 286 -18.32 -20.77 -7.91
N GLY A 287 -19.25 -20.79 -6.94
CA GLY A 287 -19.79 -19.58 -6.33
C GLY A 287 -18.75 -18.71 -5.61
N LEU A 288 -17.73 -19.30 -4.99
CA LEU A 288 -16.62 -18.54 -4.38
C LEU A 288 -15.75 -17.82 -5.43
N VAL A 289 -15.55 -18.41 -6.61
CA VAL A 289 -14.86 -17.73 -7.72
C VAL A 289 -15.66 -16.50 -8.17
N PHE A 290 -16.98 -16.61 -8.27
CA PHE A 290 -17.86 -15.49 -8.57
C PHE A 290 -17.83 -14.41 -7.48
N VAL A 291 -17.80 -14.79 -6.20
CA VAL A 291 -17.64 -13.86 -5.06
C VAL A 291 -16.36 -13.04 -5.21
N VAL A 292 -15.24 -13.69 -5.53
CA VAL A 292 -13.95 -13.01 -5.75
C VAL A 292 -14.00 -12.08 -6.96
N GLY A 293 -14.56 -12.56 -8.07
CA GLY A 293 -14.73 -11.78 -9.29
C GLY A 293 -15.57 -10.53 -9.03
N ALA A 294 -16.68 -10.67 -8.30
CA ALA A 294 -17.56 -9.58 -7.90
C ALA A 294 -16.88 -8.60 -6.94
N GLY A 295 -16.14 -9.08 -5.94
CA GLY A 295 -15.36 -8.20 -5.05
C GLY A 295 -14.35 -7.37 -5.83
N SER A 296 -13.60 -7.99 -6.74
CA SER A 296 -12.61 -7.32 -7.60
C SER A 296 -13.27 -6.32 -8.56
N ALA A 297 -14.40 -6.69 -9.17
CA ALA A 297 -15.18 -5.80 -10.02
C ALA A 297 -15.71 -4.59 -9.24
N GLY A 298 -16.17 -4.78 -7.99
CA GLY A 298 -16.62 -3.71 -7.12
C GLY A 298 -15.51 -2.71 -6.79
N VAL A 299 -14.31 -3.20 -6.46
CA VAL A 299 -13.12 -2.36 -6.25
C VAL A 299 -12.78 -1.56 -7.52
N PHE A 300 -12.80 -2.21 -8.69
CA PHE A 300 -12.53 -1.54 -9.96
C PHE A 300 -13.55 -0.44 -10.28
N VAL A 301 -14.84 -0.73 -10.12
CA VAL A 301 -15.93 0.24 -10.31
C VAL A 301 -15.78 1.42 -9.35
N ALA A 302 -15.47 1.17 -8.08
CA ALA A 302 -15.22 2.25 -7.11
C ALA A 302 -14.06 3.16 -7.51
N ALA A 303 -12.98 2.62 -8.07
CA ALA A 303 -11.84 3.42 -8.55
C ALA A 303 -12.22 4.36 -9.71
N LEU A 304 -13.16 3.96 -10.56
CA LEU A 304 -13.67 4.79 -11.67
C LEU A 304 -14.70 5.82 -11.20
N VAL A 305 -15.59 5.43 -10.29
CA VAL A 305 -16.78 6.19 -9.91
C VAL A 305 -16.53 7.14 -8.74
N THR A 306 -15.65 6.79 -7.81
CA THR A 306 -15.40 7.60 -6.60
C THR A 306 -14.80 8.97 -6.91
N PRO A 307 -13.74 9.12 -7.73
CA PRO A 307 -13.15 10.43 -8.00
C PRO A 307 -14.11 11.46 -8.64
N PRO A 308 -14.93 11.14 -9.66
CA PRO A 308 -15.87 12.11 -10.22
C PRO A 308 -17.02 12.47 -9.27
N ILE A 309 -17.49 11.52 -8.45
CA ILE A 309 -18.58 11.79 -7.51
C ILE A 309 -18.10 12.66 -6.35
N THR A 310 -16.96 12.32 -5.75
CA THR A 310 -16.38 13.09 -4.63
C THR A 310 -16.07 14.54 -5.01
N ARG A 311 -15.69 14.81 -6.26
CA ARG A 311 -15.53 16.19 -6.78
C ARG A 311 -16.85 16.97 -6.90
N ARG A 312 -18.01 16.29 -6.94
CA ARG A 312 -19.32 16.93 -7.11
C ARG A 312 -20.07 17.12 -5.81
N ILE A 313 -19.99 16.15 -4.90
CA ILE A 313 -20.79 16.13 -3.66
C ILE A 313 -19.95 16.20 -2.38
N GLY A 314 -18.62 16.18 -2.48
CA GLY A 314 -17.71 16.11 -1.36
C GLY A 314 -17.34 14.68 -0.95
N GLY A 315 -16.22 14.54 -0.24
CA GLY A 315 -15.75 13.27 0.30
C GLY A 315 -16.66 12.74 1.40
N TRP A 316 -17.03 13.62 2.33
CA TRP A 316 -17.91 13.28 3.45
C TRP A 316 -19.27 12.72 2.99
N ALA A 317 -19.93 13.37 2.01
CA ALA A 317 -21.24 12.96 1.54
C ALA A 317 -21.16 11.62 0.79
N TRP A 318 -20.07 11.38 0.07
CA TRP A 318 -19.85 10.12 -0.63
C TRP A 318 -19.67 8.94 0.33
N ILE A 319 -18.85 9.07 1.39
CA ILE A 319 -18.72 8.01 2.42
C ILE A 319 -20.08 7.72 3.07
N ALA A 320 -20.84 8.76 3.45
CA ALA A 320 -22.16 8.57 4.03
C ALA A 320 -23.11 7.84 3.07
N THR A 321 -23.11 8.22 1.79
CA THR A 321 -23.92 7.58 0.74
C THR A 321 -23.54 6.12 0.55
N LEU A 322 -22.24 5.79 0.53
CA LEU A 322 -21.75 4.42 0.42
C LEU A 322 -22.19 3.55 1.61
N LEU A 323 -22.09 4.09 2.84
CA LEU A 323 -22.51 3.38 4.05
C LEU A 323 -24.03 3.11 4.07
N VAL A 324 -24.84 4.11 3.73
CA VAL A 324 -26.30 3.94 3.58
C VAL A 324 -26.62 2.93 2.47
N GLY A 325 -25.92 3.02 1.34
CA GLY A 325 -26.08 2.10 0.23
C GLY A 325 -25.85 0.65 0.66
N VAL A 326 -24.79 0.37 1.43
CA VAL A 326 -24.53 -0.97 1.97
C VAL A 326 -25.57 -1.38 3.01
N ALA A 327 -25.98 -0.48 3.91
CA ALA A 327 -27.01 -0.76 4.91
C ALA A 327 -28.35 -1.20 4.27
N ILE A 328 -28.69 -0.65 3.09
CA ILE A 328 -29.89 -1.01 2.32
C ILE A 328 -29.66 -2.26 1.48
N ALA A 329 -28.54 -2.34 0.77
CA ALA A 329 -28.24 -3.45 -0.14
C ALA A 329 -28.08 -4.78 0.59
N LEU A 330 -27.52 -4.77 1.80
CA LEU A 330 -27.18 -5.98 2.51
C LEU A 330 -28.43 -6.81 2.88
N PRO A 331 -29.50 -6.28 3.49
CA PRO A 331 -30.73 -7.03 3.71
C PRO A 331 -31.38 -7.54 2.41
N ILE A 332 -31.36 -6.74 1.34
CA ILE A 332 -32.00 -7.09 0.05
C ILE A 332 -31.31 -8.29 -0.59
N PHE A 333 -29.97 -8.29 -0.61
CA PHE A 333 -29.19 -9.27 -1.36
C PHE A 333 -28.65 -10.43 -0.52
N ALA A 334 -28.44 -10.26 0.78
CA ALA A 334 -27.85 -11.31 1.62
C ALA A 334 -28.88 -12.16 2.40
N VAL A 335 -30.04 -11.61 2.78
CA VAL A 335 -31.09 -12.35 3.52
C VAL A 335 -31.74 -13.48 2.72
N PRO A 336 -31.85 -13.43 1.38
CA PRO A 336 -32.36 -14.57 0.63
C PRO A 336 -31.42 -15.80 0.67
N PHE A 337 -30.17 -15.64 1.10
CA PHE A 337 -29.15 -16.70 1.15
C PHE A 337 -29.03 -17.52 -0.15
N THR A 338 -29.12 -16.85 -1.30
CA THR A 338 -28.85 -17.47 -2.61
C THR A 338 -27.49 -17.02 -3.13
N GLN A 339 -26.74 -17.92 -3.75
CA GLN A 339 -25.39 -17.61 -4.26
C GLN A 339 -25.36 -16.38 -5.19
N PRO A 340 -26.27 -16.23 -6.19
CA PRO A 340 -26.21 -15.08 -7.09
C PRO A 340 -26.42 -13.74 -6.37
N LEU A 341 -27.33 -13.70 -5.40
CA LEU A 341 -27.60 -12.47 -4.65
C LEU A 341 -26.47 -12.14 -3.68
N LEU A 342 -25.83 -13.14 -3.07
CA LEU A 342 -24.63 -12.92 -2.25
C LEU A 342 -23.46 -12.37 -3.07
N VAL A 343 -23.30 -12.81 -4.33
CA VAL A 343 -22.31 -12.24 -5.25
C VAL A 343 -22.60 -10.75 -5.50
N VAL A 344 -23.87 -10.37 -5.68
CA VAL A 344 -24.27 -8.95 -5.81
C VAL A 344 -24.02 -8.18 -4.51
N ALA A 345 -24.32 -8.77 -3.34
CA ALA A 345 -24.03 -8.15 -2.05
C ALA A 345 -22.52 -7.87 -1.89
N VAL A 346 -21.67 -8.83 -2.23
CA VAL A 346 -20.20 -8.69 -2.20
C VAL A 346 -19.74 -7.58 -3.13
N PHE A 347 -20.29 -7.51 -4.35
CA PHE A 347 -20.00 -6.42 -5.30
C PHE A 347 -20.32 -5.04 -4.69
N CYS A 348 -21.52 -4.85 -4.14
CA CYS A 348 -21.94 -3.59 -3.52
C CYS A 348 -21.07 -3.20 -2.32
N ILE A 349 -20.77 -4.14 -1.43
CA ILE A 349 -19.93 -3.90 -0.25
C ILE A 349 -18.50 -3.50 -0.68
N ASN A 350 -17.94 -4.14 -1.70
CA ASN A 350 -16.59 -3.82 -2.17
C ASN A 350 -16.50 -2.47 -2.88
N ILE A 351 -17.57 -2.00 -3.54
CA ILE A 351 -17.64 -0.62 -4.02
C ILE A 351 -17.50 0.36 -2.84
N ALA A 352 -18.25 0.13 -1.77
CA ALA A 352 -18.21 0.98 -0.58
C ALA A 352 -16.86 0.89 0.16
N ALA A 353 -16.28 -0.30 0.26
CA ALA A 353 -14.99 -0.52 0.89
C ALA A 353 -13.88 0.29 0.20
N GLN A 354 -13.78 0.16 -1.13
CA GLN A 354 -12.76 0.86 -1.91
C GLN A 354 -13.06 2.37 -2.03
N GLY A 355 -14.33 2.75 -2.20
CA GLY A 355 -14.71 4.16 -2.27
C GLY A 355 -14.40 4.91 -0.97
N THR A 356 -14.68 4.30 0.18
CA THR A 356 -14.31 4.84 1.49
C THR A 356 -12.79 4.95 1.66
N LYS A 357 -12.04 3.93 1.21
CA LYS A 357 -10.56 3.97 1.23
C LYS A 357 -10.02 5.16 0.45
N ILE A 358 -10.48 5.37 -0.78
CA ILE A 358 -10.01 6.47 -1.65
C ILE A 358 -10.23 7.83 -0.97
N VAL A 359 -11.42 8.05 -0.40
CA VAL A 359 -11.73 9.30 0.30
C VAL A 359 -10.83 9.47 1.52
N VAL A 360 -10.71 8.46 2.38
CA VAL A 360 -9.86 8.53 3.59
C VAL A 360 -8.39 8.79 3.24
N ASP A 361 -7.84 8.07 2.27
CA ASP A 361 -6.45 8.25 1.87
C ASP A 361 -6.23 9.68 1.30
N THR A 362 -7.24 10.25 0.63
CA THR A 362 -7.22 11.65 0.16
C THR A 362 -7.33 12.65 1.30
N SER A 363 -8.22 12.43 2.28
CA SER A 363 -8.35 13.28 3.46
C SER A 363 -7.07 13.32 4.29
N ILE A 364 -6.41 12.18 4.48
CA ILE A 364 -5.09 12.12 5.14
C ILE A 364 -4.06 12.94 4.36
N GLN A 365 -4.05 12.83 3.02
CA GLN A 365 -3.15 13.63 2.19
C GLN A 365 -3.45 15.13 2.29
N HIS A 366 -4.71 15.55 2.35
CA HIS A 366 -5.05 16.98 2.40
C HIS A 366 -4.84 17.61 3.78
N GLU A 367 -5.24 16.92 4.86
CA GLU A 367 -5.25 17.52 6.20
C GLU A 367 -3.96 17.31 6.99
N CYS A 368 -3.21 16.24 6.72
CA CYS A 368 -1.99 15.93 7.47
C CYS A 368 -0.76 16.56 6.81
N ASP A 369 0.00 17.30 7.62
CA ASP A 369 1.32 17.82 7.29
C ASP A 369 2.27 16.73 6.78
N ASP A 370 3.12 17.07 5.80
CA ASP A 370 4.02 16.15 5.10
C ASP A 370 4.89 15.29 6.03
N ASP A 371 5.40 15.89 7.11
CA ASP A 371 6.28 15.23 8.10
C ASP A 371 5.59 14.09 8.86
N TYR A 372 4.25 14.12 8.94
CA TYR A 372 3.45 13.13 9.67
C TYR A 372 2.68 12.18 8.75
N ARG A 373 2.51 12.49 7.45
CA ARG A 373 1.72 11.69 6.50
C ARG A 373 2.08 10.20 6.53
N GLY A 374 3.36 9.86 6.43
CA GLY A 374 3.80 8.46 6.45
C GLY A 374 3.43 7.72 7.74
N ARG A 375 3.47 8.42 8.88
CA ARG A 375 3.13 7.86 10.20
C ARG A 375 1.62 7.67 10.33
N VAL A 376 0.84 8.64 9.87
CA VAL A 376 -0.63 8.57 9.85
C VAL A 376 -1.11 7.45 8.91
N PHE A 377 -0.49 7.28 7.74
CA PHE A 377 -0.77 6.15 6.85
C PHE A 377 -0.48 4.80 7.50
N ALA A 378 0.62 4.68 8.26
CA ALA A 378 0.92 3.47 9.01
C ALA A 378 -0.12 3.17 10.11
N VAL A 379 -0.62 4.21 10.80
CA VAL A 379 -1.74 4.09 11.75
C VAL A 379 -3.04 3.68 11.05
N ASN A 380 -3.33 4.25 9.88
CA ASN A 380 -4.49 3.89 9.05
C ASN A 380 -4.45 2.43 8.62
N ASP A 381 -3.31 1.96 8.11
CA ASP A 381 -3.11 0.56 7.71
C ASP A 381 -3.29 -0.40 8.89
N THR A 382 -2.73 -0.06 10.06
CA THR A 382 -2.85 -0.85 11.29
C THR A 382 -4.30 -0.92 11.75
N THR A 383 -4.98 0.22 11.79
CA THR A 383 -6.38 0.31 12.21
C THR A 383 -7.30 -0.48 11.28
N TYR A 384 -7.09 -0.38 9.97
CA TYR A 384 -7.85 -1.12 8.96
C TYR A 384 -7.74 -2.63 9.16
N ASN A 385 -6.52 -3.13 9.33
CA ASN A 385 -6.27 -4.56 9.49
C ASN A 385 -6.76 -5.10 10.83
N LEU A 386 -6.55 -4.37 11.93
CA LEU A 386 -7.01 -4.79 13.26
C LEU A 386 -8.55 -4.78 13.35
N SER A 387 -9.21 -3.78 12.79
CA SER A 387 -10.68 -3.69 12.75
C SER A 387 -11.29 -4.90 12.03
N TYR A 388 -10.66 -5.36 10.95
CA TYR A 388 -11.08 -6.55 10.24
C TYR A 388 -10.98 -7.81 11.11
N VAL A 389 -9.85 -7.97 11.81
CA VAL A 389 -9.64 -9.09 12.73
C VAL A 389 -10.68 -9.10 13.84
N VAL A 390 -10.97 -7.94 14.43
CA VAL A 390 -12.04 -7.81 15.43
C VAL A 390 -13.38 -8.29 14.87
N GLY A 391 -13.73 -7.88 13.64
CA GLY A 391 -14.93 -8.36 12.95
C GLY A 391 -15.00 -9.88 12.79
N LEU A 392 -13.90 -10.51 12.39
CA LEU A 392 -13.81 -11.97 12.25
C LEU A 392 -14.05 -12.68 13.59
N PHE A 393 -13.43 -12.21 14.68
CA PHE A 393 -13.62 -12.81 16.00
C PHE A 393 -15.03 -12.59 16.53
N LEU A 394 -15.62 -11.40 16.31
CA LEU A 394 -17.03 -11.16 16.64
C LEU A 394 -17.94 -12.16 15.93
N ALA A 395 -17.77 -12.33 14.62
CA ALA A 395 -18.51 -13.33 13.87
C ALA A 395 -18.28 -14.76 14.38
N ALA A 396 -17.04 -15.14 14.71
CA ALA A 396 -16.74 -16.48 15.19
C ALA A 396 -17.42 -16.80 16.53
N LEU A 397 -17.68 -15.78 17.34
CA LEU A 397 -18.35 -15.91 18.65
C LEU A 397 -19.88 -15.85 18.51
N THR A 398 -20.41 -15.11 17.54
CA THR A 398 -21.86 -14.84 17.45
C THR A 398 -22.59 -15.64 16.38
N LEU A 399 -21.90 -16.10 15.33
CA LEU A 399 -22.54 -16.78 14.22
C LEU A 399 -22.78 -18.27 14.50
N PRO A 400 -23.89 -18.82 13.99
CA PRO A 400 -24.09 -20.27 13.92
C PRO A 400 -22.98 -20.95 13.11
N GLY A 401 -22.78 -22.25 13.36
CA GLY A 401 -21.73 -23.02 12.70
C GLY A 401 -21.85 -23.11 11.18
N ASP A 402 -23.06 -22.98 10.62
CA ASP A 402 -23.33 -22.94 9.18
C ASP A 402 -23.22 -21.52 8.57
N GLY A 403 -23.07 -20.49 9.40
CA GLY A 403 -23.04 -19.09 8.99
C GLY A 403 -24.41 -18.52 8.58
N HIS A 404 -25.48 -19.32 8.59
CA HIS A 404 -26.82 -18.88 8.19
C HIS A 404 -27.51 -18.14 9.34
N SER A 405 -27.51 -16.81 9.28
CA SER A 405 -28.17 -15.98 10.30
C SER A 405 -28.75 -14.70 9.68
N PRO A 406 -30.07 -14.68 9.39
CA PRO A 406 -30.74 -13.45 8.96
C PRO A 406 -30.56 -12.32 9.98
N THR A 407 -30.60 -12.65 11.28
CA THR A 407 -30.40 -11.69 12.38
C THR A 407 -29.02 -11.03 12.29
N ALA A 408 -27.96 -11.80 12.03
CA ALA A 408 -26.62 -11.21 11.87
C ALA A 408 -26.56 -10.25 10.68
N VAL A 409 -27.20 -10.59 9.56
CA VAL A 409 -27.28 -9.71 8.37
C VAL A 409 -27.97 -8.39 8.72
N PHE A 410 -29.11 -8.42 9.43
CA PHE A 410 -29.82 -7.21 9.87
C PHE A 410 -29.02 -6.40 10.90
N VAL A 411 -28.35 -7.05 11.85
CA VAL A 411 -27.48 -6.37 12.83
C VAL A 411 -26.33 -5.66 12.14
N VAL A 412 -25.69 -6.31 11.15
CA VAL A 412 -24.62 -5.68 10.38
C VAL A 412 -25.14 -4.53 9.52
N ALA A 413 -26.29 -4.69 8.88
CA ALA A 413 -26.95 -3.62 8.13
C ALA A 413 -27.27 -2.40 9.02
N ALA A 414 -27.82 -2.64 10.21
CA ALA A 414 -28.07 -1.61 11.22
C ALA A 414 -26.76 -0.96 11.68
N GLY A 415 -25.70 -1.74 11.86
CA GLY A 415 -24.36 -1.24 12.15
C GLY A 415 -23.86 -0.26 11.09
N TYR A 416 -23.99 -0.59 9.80
CA TYR A 416 -23.63 0.32 8.71
C TYR A 416 -24.48 1.59 8.74
N ALA A 417 -25.78 1.49 9.02
CA ALA A 417 -26.66 2.65 9.16
C ALA A 417 -26.26 3.55 10.35
N VAL A 418 -25.87 2.96 11.49
CA VAL A 418 -25.38 3.71 12.66
C VAL A 418 -24.08 4.44 12.33
N VAL A 419 -23.12 3.77 11.69
CA VAL A 419 -21.86 4.41 11.26
C VAL A 419 -22.16 5.51 10.24
N ALA A 420 -23.10 5.30 9.30
CA ALA A 420 -23.53 6.30 8.34
C ALA A 420 -24.13 7.54 9.02
N GLY A 421 -25.08 7.34 9.93
CA GLY A 421 -25.74 8.41 10.66
C GLY A 421 -24.76 9.19 11.53
N TRP A 422 -23.91 8.49 12.28
CA TRP A 422 -22.84 9.11 13.05
C TRP A 422 -21.92 9.95 12.16
N TYR A 423 -21.39 9.37 11.08
CA TYR A 423 -20.45 10.05 10.18
C TYR A 423 -21.10 11.24 9.45
N ALA A 424 -22.33 11.10 8.97
CA ALA A 424 -23.07 12.21 8.34
C ALA A 424 -23.29 13.38 9.33
N LEU A 425 -23.52 13.08 10.61
CA LEU A 425 -23.68 14.10 11.65
C LEU A 425 -22.34 14.75 12.02
N VAL A 426 -21.27 13.97 12.30
CA VAL A 426 -19.98 14.54 12.75
C VAL A 426 -19.17 15.09 11.59
N GLY A 427 -19.01 14.32 10.51
CA GLY A 427 -18.28 14.68 9.29
C GLY A 427 -18.98 15.80 8.54
N GLY A 428 -20.32 15.74 8.39
CA GLY A 428 -21.08 16.81 7.75
C GLY A 428 -21.05 18.13 8.54
N ARG A 429 -21.03 18.10 9.88
CA ARG A 429 -20.85 19.30 10.71
C ARG A 429 -19.46 19.93 10.53
N TRP A 430 -18.44 19.10 10.35
CA TRP A 430 -17.07 19.55 10.14
C TRP A 430 -16.88 20.11 8.71
N ALA A 431 -17.31 19.40 7.68
CA ALA A 431 -17.25 19.84 6.29
C ALA A 431 -17.99 21.17 6.06
N ARG A 432 -19.15 21.37 6.71
CA ARG A 432 -19.88 22.67 6.65
C ARG A 432 -19.13 23.84 7.32
N ARG A 433 -18.17 23.58 8.22
CA ARG A 433 -17.40 24.61 8.92
C ARG A 433 -16.12 25.01 8.19
N GLU A 434 -15.43 24.04 7.60
CA GLU A 434 -14.11 24.26 7.00
C GLU A 434 -14.15 24.39 5.46
N GLY A 435 -15.29 24.11 4.83
CA GLY A 435 -15.40 24.00 3.38
C GLY A 435 -15.25 22.55 2.94
N ASP A 436 -15.75 22.22 1.75
CA ASP A 436 -15.83 20.83 1.27
C ASP A 436 -14.43 20.19 1.24
N ASP A 437 -14.31 19.01 1.84
CA ASP A 437 -13.06 18.38 2.30
C ASP A 437 -12.11 17.93 1.18
N ILE A 438 -12.64 17.81 -0.04
CA ILE A 438 -11.92 17.36 -1.24
C ILE A 438 -12.16 18.29 -2.45
N ALA A 439 -13.23 19.11 -2.45
CA ALA A 439 -13.41 20.08 -3.52
C ALA A 439 -12.35 21.18 -3.35
N GLN A 440 -11.56 21.39 -4.40
CA GLN A 440 -10.51 22.42 -4.39
C GLN A 440 -11.10 23.77 -3.95
N PRO A 441 -10.30 24.64 -3.29
CA PRO A 441 -10.70 26.04 -3.15
C PRO A 441 -11.09 26.54 -4.54
N GLU A 442 -12.19 27.31 -4.63
CA GLU A 442 -12.50 28.02 -5.87
C GLU A 442 -11.21 28.64 -6.43
N PRO A 443 -11.00 28.59 -7.77
CA PRO A 443 -9.81 29.18 -8.35
C PRO A 443 -9.72 30.62 -7.85
N THR A 444 -8.69 30.93 -7.04
CA THR A 444 -8.36 32.31 -6.67
C THR A 444 -8.40 33.10 -7.97
N PRO A 445 -9.23 34.16 -8.08
CA PRO A 445 -9.33 34.90 -9.32
C PRO A 445 -7.92 35.30 -9.72
N VAL A 446 -7.47 34.76 -10.86
CA VAL A 446 -6.19 35.14 -11.45
C VAL A 446 -6.24 36.65 -11.58
N PRO A 447 -5.29 37.42 -11.00
CA PRO A 447 -5.21 38.84 -11.29
C PRO A 447 -5.09 38.95 -12.81
N THR A 448 -6.11 39.50 -13.47
CA THR A 448 -6.07 39.70 -14.91
C THR A 448 -4.83 40.55 -15.21
N PRO A 449 -3.90 40.08 -16.07
CA PRO A 449 -2.68 40.83 -16.39
C PRO A 449 -2.94 42.19 -17.06
N TRP A 450 -4.21 42.48 -17.36
CA TRP A 450 -4.68 43.63 -18.11
C TRP A 450 -5.80 44.38 -17.38
N ALA A 451 -6.02 44.17 -16.07
CA ALA A 451 -6.77 45.16 -15.32
C ALA A 451 -5.95 46.47 -15.35
N ASP A 452 -6.42 47.44 -16.14
CA ASP A 452 -5.84 48.77 -16.20
C ASP A 452 -5.59 49.28 -14.78
N PRO A 453 -4.40 49.80 -14.47
CA PRO A 453 -4.20 50.46 -13.19
C PRO A 453 -5.25 51.57 -13.08
N ALA A 454 -6.13 51.45 -12.09
CA ALA A 454 -7.10 52.48 -11.79
C ALA A 454 -6.38 53.84 -11.78
N PRO A 455 -6.92 54.88 -12.44
CA PRO A 455 -6.23 56.15 -12.58
C PRO A 455 -5.80 56.64 -11.20
N ALA A 456 -4.52 56.97 -11.08
CA ALA A 456 -3.90 57.41 -9.84
C ALA A 456 -4.76 58.52 -9.23
N ARG A 457 -5.39 58.24 -8.08
CA ARG A 457 -6.09 59.27 -7.30
C ARG A 457 -5.07 60.36 -6.99
N ALA A 458 -5.39 61.59 -7.38
CA ALA A 458 -4.57 62.76 -7.12
C ALA A 458 -4.14 62.82 -5.64
N PRO A 459 -2.89 63.24 -5.34
CA PRO A 459 -2.42 63.35 -3.97
C PRO A 459 -3.37 64.22 -3.15
N ARG A 460 -3.86 63.69 -2.02
CA ARG A 460 -4.60 64.48 -1.02
C ARG A 460 -3.71 65.65 -0.59
N PRO A 461 -4.23 66.89 -0.53
CA PRO A 461 -3.45 68.01 -0.03
C PRO A 461 -3.08 67.77 1.44
N LEU A 462 -1.80 67.98 1.76
CA LEU A 462 -1.26 67.89 3.13
C LEU A 462 -2.04 68.83 4.06
N PRO A 463 -2.39 68.40 5.29
CA PRO A 463 -3.04 69.27 6.24
C PRO A 463 -2.09 70.41 6.63
N ARG A 464 -2.55 71.65 6.40
CA ARG A 464 -1.89 72.88 6.84
C ARG A 464 -1.67 72.82 8.35
N ARG A 465 -0.41 72.91 8.79
CA ARG A 465 -0.06 73.22 10.19
C ARG A 465 -0.59 74.62 10.53
N SER A 466 -1.65 74.70 11.32
CA SER A 466 -1.99 75.92 12.04
C SER A 466 -0.99 76.11 13.18
N ARG A 467 -0.13 77.12 13.03
CA ARG A 467 0.42 77.86 14.17
C ARG A 467 -0.77 78.55 14.83
N ASP A 468 -1.06 78.24 16.09
CA ASP A 468 -1.26 79.26 17.11
C ASP A 468 -1.42 78.70 18.54
N SER A 469 -0.93 79.52 19.49
CA SER A 469 -1.12 79.53 20.95
C SER A 469 -0.54 78.38 21.78
N ARG A 470 0.58 78.57 22.51
CA ARG A 470 0.77 79.28 23.80
C ARG A 470 0.20 78.52 25.01
N GLY A 471 1.07 78.14 25.96
CA GLY A 471 0.72 78.13 27.39
C GLY A 471 1.23 76.93 28.22
N ALA A 472 2.04 77.25 29.25
CA ALA A 472 2.34 76.51 30.49
C ALA A 472 3.22 75.23 30.38
N ALA A 473 4.49 75.21 30.83
CA ALA A 473 5.08 75.47 32.15
C ALA A 473 4.89 74.32 33.18
N GLY A 474 6.01 73.92 33.82
CA GLY A 474 6.05 73.10 35.04
C GLY A 474 6.88 71.81 34.89
N GLN A 475 8.17 71.84 35.25
CA GLN A 475 8.72 71.32 36.53
C GLN A 475 9.07 69.82 36.46
N ARG A 476 10.37 69.49 36.51
CA ARG A 476 11.11 68.89 37.66
C ARG A 476 10.77 67.40 37.88
N GLU A 477 11.63 66.49 38.27
CA GLU A 477 13.05 66.35 38.60
C GLU A 477 13.24 64.86 38.97
N ARG A 478 14.45 64.29 38.75
CA ARG A 478 15.14 63.23 39.53
C ARG A 478 14.43 61.87 39.69
N GLY A 479 15.02 60.75 39.29
CA GLY A 479 16.23 60.07 39.81
C GLY A 479 15.89 58.56 39.77
N THR A 480 16.74 57.56 39.55
CA THR A 480 18.12 57.31 39.98
C THR A 480 18.65 56.11 39.17
N GLU A 481 19.77 56.28 38.45
CA GLU A 481 21.09 55.63 38.65
C GLU A 481 21.08 54.34 39.52
N VAL A 482 21.59 53.16 39.13
CA VAL A 482 22.99 52.67 39.02
C VAL A 482 22.83 51.15 38.71
N GLN A 483 23.55 50.45 37.81
CA GLN A 483 24.94 50.02 37.96
C GLN A 483 25.53 49.42 36.66
N HIS A 484 26.75 49.85 36.36
CA HIS A 484 27.62 49.47 35.26
C HIS A 484 28.32 48.12 35.45
N HIS A 485 28.79 47.60 34.30
CA HIS A 485 30.12 47.00 34.02
C HIS A 485 30.12 45.52 33.57
N ARG A 486 30.30 45.30 32.26
CA ARG A 486 31.63 45.19 31.63
C ARG A 486 31.50 45.24 30.10
N ALA A 487 32.25 46.14 29.50
CA ALA A 487 32.47 46.25 28.07
C ALA A 487 33.97 46.07 27.78
N ALA A 488 34.24 45.48 26.61
CA ALA A 488 35.35 45.80 25.70
C ALA A 488 36.81 45.50 26.10
N GLU A 489 37.42 44.60 25.34
CA GLU A 489 38.73 44.78 24.68
C GLU A 489 38.50 44.43 23.18
N ALA A 490 38.56 45.41 22.26
CA ALA A 490 39.73 45.84 21.48
C ALA A 490 40.11 44.81 20.38
N VAL A 491 39.81 44.98 19.09
CA VAL A 491 40.32 45.94 18.07
C VAL A 491 41.76 45.65 17.60
N HIS A 492 41.92 45.57 16.26
CA HIS A 492 43.16 45.54 15.44
C HIS A 492 43.95 44.22 15.41
N SER A 493 44.46 43.69 14.29
CA SER A 493 44.72 44.20 12.94
C SER A 493 45.12 43.02 12.01
N GLY A 494 44.90 43.12 10.69
CA GLY A 494 45.64 42.26 9.74
C GLY A 494 44.94 41.98 8.39
N ALA A 495 44.94 42.96 7.49
CA ALA A 495 44.68 42.73 6.08
C ALA A 495 45.90 42.04 5.42
N GLN A 496 45.71 40.94 4.67
CA GLN A 496 46.53 40.62 3.48
C GLN A 496 46.02 39.40 2.68
N ARG A 497 46.13 39.55 1.35
CA ARG A 497 46.12 38.54 0.26
C ARG A 497 44.79 38.13 -0.40
N ARG A 498 44.51 38.88 -1.48
CA ARG A 498 44.02 38.40 -2.79
C ARG A 498 44.94 37.32 -3.38
N GLN A 499 44.35 36.30 -4.01
CA GLN A 499 44.77 35.61 -5.26
C GLN A 499 43.59 34.72 -5.71
N ARG A 500 42.76 35.12 -6.69
CA ARG A 500 42.86 34.91 -8.16
C ARG A 500 43.12 33.47 -8.61
N ALA A 501 42.07 32.81 -9.11
CA ALA A 501 41.95 32.06 -10.37
C ALA A 501 40.51 31.52 -10.45
N GLY A 502 39.67 31.65 -11.48
CA GLY A 502 39.72 32.26 -12.80
C GLY A 502 38.45 31.78 -13.51
N LEU A 503 37.49 32.68 -13.76
CA LEU A 503 36.31 32.41 -14.59
C LEU A 503 36.01 33.71 -15.35
N GLU A 504 36.68 33.88 -16.47
CA GLU A 504 36.40 34.94 -17.43
C GLU A 504 35.15 34.55 -18.22
N VAL A 505 34.02 35.17 -17.89
CA VAL A 505 32.86 35.23 -18.79
C VAL A 505 32.99 36.53 -19.59
N GLY A 506 33.61 36.43 -20.76
CA GLY A 506 33.66 37.52 -21.73
C GLY A 506 32.32 37.66 -22.45
N LEU A 507 31.44 38.53 -21.94
CA LEU A 507 30.29 39.03 -22.69
C LEU A 507 30.76 40.10 -23.68
N ARG A 508 30.96 39.73 -24.95
CA ARG A 508 30.98 40.69 -26.06
C ARG A 508 29.63 40.68 -26.77
N ARG A 509 28.88 41.78 -26.65
CA ARG A 509 27.82 42.14 -27.58
C ARG A 509 28.46 42.61 -28.89
N ARG A 510 28.17 41.93 -30.00
CA ARG A 510 28.22 42.52 -31.34
C ARG A 510 27.31 41.75 -32.28
N ASN A 511 26.28 42.46 -32.75
CA ASN A 511 25.34 42.14 -33.84
C ASN A 511 24.52 40.84 -33.72
N GLY A 512 23.27 40.95 -34.17
CA GLY A 512 22.25 39.94 -34.02
C GLY A 512 22.62 38.58 -34.60
N GLU A 513 21.90 37.59 -34.09
CA GLU A 513 21.96 36.17 -34.47
C GLU A 513 23.18 35.42 -33.91
N ASN A 514 22.93 34.46 -33.02
CA ASN A 514 23.17 33.04 -33.30
C ASN A 514 22.89 32.11 -32.10
N VAL A 515 22.07 31.11 -32.40
CA VAL A 515 22.36 29.66 -32.26
C VAL A 515 23.55 29.29 -31.36
N CYS A 516 23.31 28.45 -30.35
CA CYS A 516 24.36 27.69 -29.70
C CYS A 516 24.11 26.18 -29.80
N THR A 517 25.12 25.53 -30.37
CA THR A 517 25.27 24.16 -30.82
C THR A 517 25.76 23.24 -29.69
N SER A 518 25.36 21.97 -29.81
CA SER A 518 25.85 20.75 -29.15
C SER A 518 27.10 20.81 -28.26
N CYS A 519 26.98 20.28 -27.04
CA CYS A 519 28.12 19.83 -26.22
C CYS A 519 28.18 18.29 -26.23
N ARG A 520 29.24 17.75 -26.86
CA ARG A 520 29.62 16.33 -26.80
C ARG A 520 30.31 16.03 -25.47
N TYR A 521 29.89 14.93 -24.86
CA TYR A 521 30.56 14.31 -23.72
C TYR A 521 31.84 13.60 -24.20
N ARG A 522 32.97 13.83 -23.53
CA ARG A 522 34.26 13.18 -23.81
C ARG A 522 34.36 11.93 -22.93
N SER A 523 34.36 10.75 -23.56
CA SER A 523 34.62 9.46 -22.95
C SER A 523 36.08 9.35 -22.51
N VAL A 524 36.32 8.88 -21.30
CA VAL A 524 37.66 8.48 -20.82
C VAL A 524 37.75 6.97 -20.94
N ASP A 525 38.60 6.53 -21.86
CA ASP A 525 39.18 5.19 -21.90
C ASP A 525 40.21 5.05 -20.78
N SER A 526 40.19 3.92 -20.08
CA SER A 526 41.34 3.46 -19.31
C SER A 526 41.45 1.94 -19.38
N ASP A 527 41.90 1.47 -20.54
CA ASP A 527 42.36 0.12 -20.78
C ASP A 527 43.89 0.11 -20.58
N SER A 528 44.34 -0.09 -19.34
CA SER A 528 45.72 -0.50 -19.07
C SER A 528 45.79 -1.23 -17.73
N TRP A 529 45.76 -2.56 -17.78
CA TRP A 529 46.59 -3.47 -16.96
C TRP A 529 46.22 -4.93 -17.29
N ARG A 530 46.69 -5.41 -18.45
CA ARG A 530 46.87 -6.85 -18.68
C ARG A 530 48.27 -7.25 -18.21
N ARG A 531 48.35 -8.18 -17.25
CA ARG A 531 49.20 -9.39 -17.28
C ARG A 531 49.39 -9.95 -15.87
N ASN A 532 48.70 -11.04 -15.54
CA ASN A 532 49.32 -12.34 -15.23
C ASN A 532 48.24 -13.33 -14.78
N THR A 533 47.98 -14.38 -15.56
CA THR A 533 48.07 -15.81 -15.17
C THR A 533 47.47 -16.68 -16.28
N ARG A 534 48.36 -17.44 -16.94
CA ARG A 534 48.10 -18.59 -17.80
C ARG A 534 47.48 -19.72 -16.94
N ALA A 535 46.38 -20.34 -17.35
CA ALA A 535 46.27 -21.51 -18.25
C ALA A 535 46.04 -22.83 -17.48
N SER A 536 44.94 -23.51 -17.80
CA SER A 536 44.90 -24.93 -18.22
C SER A 536 43.47 -25.50 -18.08
N THR A 537 42.88 -25.84 -19.22
CA THR A 537 41.90 -26.94 -19.39
C THR A 537 42.68 -28.10 -20.04
N PRO A 538 42.25 -29.38 -19.94
CA PRO A 538 41.28 -29.88 -20.93
C PRO A 538 40.35 -31.06 -20.51
N THR A 539 39.19 -31.11 -21.18
CA THR A 539 38.51 -32.27 -21.85
C THR A 539 37.76 -33.42 -21.14
N LYS A 540 36.52 -33.61 -21.67
CA LYS A 540 35.82 -34.83 -22.18
C LYS A 540 34.86 -35.67 -21.27
N SER A 541 33.70 -35.93 -21.89
CA SER A 541 32.43 -36.69 -21.63
C SER A 541 32.57 -38.24 -21.60
N PRO A 542 31.52 -39.13 -21.60
CA PRO A 542 30.03 -39.06 -21.38
C PRO A 542 29.41 -40.20 -20.46
N LEU A 543 28.06 -40.16 -20.26
CA LEU A 543 26.97 -41.17 -19.95
C LEU A 543 27.27 -42.70 -19.85
N PRO A 544 26.45 -43.60 -19.20
CA PRO A 544 25.00 -43.79 -19.44
C PRO A 544 24.04 -44.43 -18.37
N ALA A 545 22.73 -44.31 -18.67
CA ALA A 545 21.55 -45.19 -18.51
C ALA A 545 21.39 -46.28 -17.41
N MET A 546 20.18 -46.35 -16.83
CA MET A 546 19.48 -47.62 -16.57
C MET A 546 17.95 -47.46 -16.44
N SER A 547 17.25 -48.52 -16.81
CA SER A 547 15.85 -48.63 -17.25
C SER A 547 14.92 -49.37 -16.29
N SER A 548 13.60 -49.11 -16.43
CA SER A 548 12.42 -49.99 -16.24
C SER A 548 12.18 -50.66 -14.85
N THR A 549 10.99 -51.05 -14.37
CA THR A 549 9.71 -51.50 -14.95
C THR A 549 8.59 -51.52 -13.88
N ASN A 550 7.33 -51.60 -14.35
CA ASN A 550 6.15 -52.29 -13.78
C ASN A 550 5.12 -51.59 -12.84
N HIS A 551 3.91 -51.44 -13.41
CA HIS A 551 2.58 -51.40 -12.78
C HIS A 551 2.20 -52.76 -12.15
N PRO A 552 1.23 -52.79 -11.20
CA PRO A 552 -0.15 -53.11 -11.59
C PRO A 552 -1.24 -52.24 -10.91
N SER A 553 -2.40 -52.28 -11.56
CA SER A 553 -3.69 -51.63 -11.34
C SER A 553 -4.45 -52.00 -10.05
N VAL A 554 -5.05 -51.03 -9.35
CA VAL A 554 -6.27 -51.22 -8.53
C VAL A 554 -7.13 -49.93 -8.48
N ARG A 555 -8.35 -50.06 -9.01
CA ARG A 555 -9.63 -49.37 -8.73
C ARG A 555 -9.71 -47.83 -8.70
N SER A 556 -10.43 -47.35 -9.70
CA SER A 556 -11.12 -46.07 -9.82
C SER A 556 -11.93 -45.67 -8.57
N VAL A 557 -11.52 -44.55 -7.97
CA VAL A 557 -12.39 -43.67 -7.16
C VAL A 557 -12.24 -42.28 -7.78
N VAL A 558 -13.37 -41.72 -8.22
CA VAL A 558 -13.46 -40.47 -8.96
C VAL A 558 -13.16 -39.30 -8.01
N PRO A 559 -12.18 -38.43 -8.28
CA PRO A 559 -11.85 -37.34 -7.37
C PRO A 559 -12.63 -36.08 -7.75
N GLY A 560 -13.66 -35.77 -6.96
CA GLY A 560 -14.26 -34.45 -6.88
C GLY A 560 -13.49 -33.60 -5.89
N SER A 561 -12.60 -32.72 -6.36
CA SER A 561 -11.95 -31.77 -5.46
C SER A 561 -11.37 -30.60 -6.24
N ALA A 562 -12.19 -29.59 -6.52
CA ALA A 562 -11.87 -28.67 -7.58
C ALA A 562 -12.50 -27.26 -7.47
N ALA A 563 -12.34 -26.53 -6.36
CA ALA A 563 -12.13 -25.07 -6.49
C ALA A 563 -11.84 -24.32 -5.15
N CYS A 564 -11.53 -25.04 -4.07
CA CYS A 564 -11.80 -24.59 -2.69
C CYS A 564 -10.95 -23.38 -2.23
N SER A 565 -10.04 -22.86 -3.06
CA SER A 565 -9.08 -21.81 -2.73
C SER A 565 -9.58 -20.37 -2.92
N ALA A 566 -10.83 -20.17 -3.38
CA ALA A 566 -11.32 -18.84 -3.79
C ALA A 566 -11.60 -17.87 -2.63
N SER A 567 -11.97 -18.34 -1.44
CA SER A 567 -12.34 -17.42 -0.35
C SER A 567 -11.16 -16.81 0.40
N ALA A 568 -9.89 -17.12 0.10
CA ALA A 568 -8.74 -16.35 0.61
C ALA A 568 -8.33 -15.21 -0.33
N ILE A 569 -8.83 -15.25 -1.58
CA ILE A 569 -8.42 -14.38 -2.69
C ILE A 569 -8.94 -12.96 -2.53
N ALA A 570 -10.20 -12.78 -2.11
CA ALA A 570 -10.80 -11.46 -1.93
C ALA A 570 -10.16 -10.65 -0.77
N TRP A 571 -9.54 -11.33 0.20
CA TRP A 571 -9.04 -10.73 1.44
C TRP A 571 -7.64 -10.17 1.34
N ALA A 572 -6.77 -10.85 0.59
CA ALA A 572 -5.43 -10.36 0.35
C ALA A 572 -5.41 -9.23 -0.70
N CYS A 573 -6.36 -9.20 -1.64
CA CYS A 573 -6.49 -8.08 -2.60
C CYS A 573 -6.91 -6.75 -1.96
N THR A 574 -7.65 -6.78 -0.84
CA THR A 574 -8.04 -5.56 -0.10
C THR A 574 -6.98 -5.08 0.90
N GLY A 575 -6.07 -5.95 1.36
CA GLY A 575 -4.96 -5.60 2.27
C GLY A 575 -3.62 -5.25 1.60
N SER A 576 -3.49 -5.42 0.28
CA SER A 576 -2.20 -5.31 -0.44
C SER A 576 -1.99 -4.03 -1.27
N ALA A 577 -2.90 -3.06 -1.17
CA ALA A 577 -2.83 -1.79 -1.92
C ALA A 577 -2.59 -0.56 -1.04
#